data_AF-A0A6A2ZI24-F1
#
_entry.id   AF-A0A6A2ZI24-F1
#
_cell.length_a   1.000
_cell.length_b   1.000
_cell.length_c   1.000
_cell.angle_alpha   90.00
_cell.angle_beta   90.00
_cell.angle_gamma   90.00
#
_symmetry.space_group_name_H-M   'P 1'
#
loop_
_entity.id
_entity.type
_entity.pdbx_description
1 polymer ?
#
loop_
_entity_poly.entity_id
_entity_poly.type
_entity_poly.pdbx_seq_one_letter_code
_entity_poly.pdbx_strand_id
1 'polypeptide(L)'
;MLFPHLPQGKIVFKTAGVLLDEMRDKGFQALKYKVIILDEVHERSIESDLVLVCVKQFLLKNKDLRVVLMSATVDIGRYRDYFRDLGRGDRVEVLGIPSSSQKEVFQRQVSYLEQLKPNLDKELDPMAGIMDLMKNMYEEGDEDMKRTIAKAWTDARSGKTGDSLKGFR
;
A
#
# COMPACT_ATOMS: atom_id res chain seq x y z
N MET A 1 3.94 17.76 24.70
CA MET A 1 4.87 17.21 23.69
C MET A 1 4.06 16.90 22.45
N LEU A 2 4.41 17.52 21.33
CA LEU A 2 3.69 17.38 20.06
C LEU A 2 4.01 16.00 19.46
N PHE A 3 2.97 15.20 19.21
CA PHE A 3 3.11 13.98 18.42
C PHE A 3 3.63 14.34 17.02
N PRO A 4 4.70 13.70 16.52
CA PRO A 4 5.20 13.97 15.17
C PRO A 4 4.09 13.64 14.16
N HIS A 5 3.77 14.59 13.29
CA HIS A 5 2.78 14.40 12.23
C HIS A 5 3.16 13.17 11.39
N LEU A 6 2.31 12.14 11.42
CA LEU A 6 2.38 11.04 10.46
C LEU A 6 2.29 11.64 9.05
N PRO A 7 3.23 11.34 8.13
CA PRO A 7 3.19 11.88 6.78
C PRO A 7 1.87 11.47 6.11
N GLN A 8 1.05 12.44 5.76
CA GLN A 8 -0.19 12.20 5.01
C GLN A 8 0.16 11.53 3.68
N GLY A 9 -0.39 10.35 3.42
CA GLY A 9 -0.30 9.70 2.12
C GLY A 9 -0.99 10.56 1.06
N LYS A 10 -0.26 10.94 0.01
CA LYS A 10 -0.81 11.73 -1.11
C LYS A 10 -0.81 10.89 -2.38
N ILE A 11 -1.95 10.86 -3.06
CA ILE A 11 -2.11 10.28 -4.41
C ILE A 11 -2.22 11.44 -5.40
N VAL A 12 -1.51 11.37 -6.51
CA VAL A 12 -1.55 12.38 -7.57
C VAL A 12 -1.74 11.66 -8.91
N PHE A 13 -2.77 12.06 -9.66
CA PHE A 13 -3.02 11.57 -11.00
C PHE A 13 -2.42 12.52 -12.03
N LYS A 14 -1.73 11.97 -13.02
CA LYS A 14 -1.11 12.71 -14.12
C LYS A 14 -1.27 11.93 -15.40
N THR A 15 -1.44 12.63 -16.51
CA THR A 15 -1.28 12.02 -17.83
C THR A 15 0.21 11.75 -18.08
N ALA A 16 0.50 10.80 -18.97
CA ALA A 16 1.88 10.47 -19.33
C ALA A 16 2.66 11.69 -19.85
N GLY A 17 2.04 12.52 -20.70
CA GLY A 17 2.64 13.75 -21.21
C GLY A 17 3.04 14.75 -20.12
N VAL A 18 2.15 15.02 -19.15
CA VAL A 18 2.45 15.93 -18.03
C VAL A 18 3.61 15.39 -17.18
N LEU A 19 3.67 14.08 -16.98
CA LEU A 19 4.77 13.46 -16.25
C LEU A 19 6.08 13.55 -17.03
N LEU A 20 6.06 13.35 -18.35
CA LEU A 20 7.24 13.50 -19.21
C LEU A 20 7.78 14.93 -19.22
N ASP A 21 6.91 15.94 -19.31
CA ASP A 21 7.34 17.34 -19.24
C ASP A 21 7.95 17.66 -17.87
N GLU A 22 7.36 17.15 -16.77
CA GLU A 22 7.96 17.33 -15.45
C GLU A 22 9.32 16.63 -15.30
N MET A 23 9.47 15.42 -15.87
CA MET A 23 10.75 14.72 -15.93
C MET A 23 11.79 15.47 -16.76
N ARG A 24 11.37 16.12 -17.85
CA ARG A 24 12.24 16.98 -18.67
C ARG A 24 12.75 18.17 -17.86
N ASP A 25 11.85 18.85 -17.15
CA ASP A 25 12.18 20.08 -16.43
C ASP A 25 12.98 19.83 -15.15
N LYS A 26 12.59 18.80 -14.38
CA LYS A 26 13.14 18.54 -13.03
C LYS A 26 14.09 17.34 -12.96
N GLY A 27 14.23 16.58 -14.04
CA GLY A 27 15.07 15.38 -14.10
C GLY A 27 14.72 14.39 -12.99
N PHE A 28 15.74 13.93 -12.26
CA PHE A 28 15.57 13.00 -11.13
C PHE A 28 14.70 13.54 -10.00
N GLN A 29 14.60 14.86 -9.85
CA GLN A 29 13.75 15.46 -8.82
C GLN A 29 12.26 15.42 -9.16
N ALA A 30 11.89 15.07 -10.40
CA ALA A 30 10.51 14.90 -10.82
C ALA A 30 9.83 13.71 -10.11
N LEU A 31 10.60 12.66 -9.78
CA LEU A 31 10.07 11.43 -9.22
C LEU A 31 10.33 11.29 -7.72
N LYS A 32 9.92 12.28 -6.93
CA LYS A 32 9.89 12.19 -5.46
C LYS A 32 8.69 11.36 -4.96
N TYR A 33 8.40 10.26 -5.64
CA TYR A 33 7.32 9.33 -5.32
C TYR A 33 7.91 8.04 -4.76
N LYS A 34 7.26 7.47 -3.75
CA LYS A 34 7.59 6.11 -3.28
C LYS A 34 7.08 5.04 -4.25
N VAL A 35 5.93 5.30 -4.88
CA VAL A 35 5.26 4.38 -5.79
C VAL A 35 4.79 5.16 -7.02
N ILE A 36 5.03 4.60 -8.21
CA ILE A 36 4.47 5.06 -9.48
C ILE A 36 3.56 3.96 -10.01
N ILE A 37 2.35 4.32 -10.41
CA ILE A 37 1.41 3.41 -11.04
C ILE A 37 1.24 3.86 -12.48
N LEU A 38 1.55 2.99 -13.44
CA LEU A 38 1.32 3.22 -14.86
C LEU A 38 0.09 2.42 -15.26
N ASP A 39 -1.00 3.14 -15.53
CA ASP A 39 -2.27 2.55 -15.93
C ASP A 39 -2.36 2.38 -17.44
N GLU A 40 -3.20 1.45 -17.87
CA GLU A 40 -3.49 1.13 -19.27
C GLU A 40 -2.26 0.98 -20.18
N VAL A 41 -1.18 0.38 -19.63
CA VAL A 41 0.06 0.17 -20.41
C VAL A 41 -0.19 -0.65 -21.69
N HIS A 42 -1.29 -1.40 -21.73
CA HIS A 42 -1.73 -2.21 -22.86
C HIS A 42 -2.06 -1.41 -24.13
N GLU A 43 -2.40 -0.12 -24.03
CA GLU A 43 -2.68 0.74 -25.19
C GLU A 43 -1.42 1.11 -25.99
N ARG A 44 -0.23 0.94 -25.41
CA ARG A 44 1.06 1.17 -26.08
C ARG A 44 1.18 2.54 -26.73
N SER A 45 0.67 3.59 -26.08
CA SER A 45 0.88 4.98 -26.54
C SER A 45 2.36 5.36 -26.47
N ILE A 46 2.79 6.25 -27.37
CA ILE A 46 4.19 6.72 -27.42
C ILE A 46 4.58 7.34 -26.08
N GLU A 47 3.69 8.13 -25.47
CA GLU A 47 3.96 8.75 -24.18
C GLU A 47 4.12 7.70 -23.07
N SER A 48 3.26 6.67 -23.02
CA SER A 48 3.38 5.61 -22.00
C SER A 48 4.66 4.80 -22.13
N ASP A 49 5.07 4.45 -23.36
CA ASP A 49 6.30 3.73 -23.66
C ASP A 49 7.52 4.60 -23.27
N LEU A 50 7.49 5.91 -23.53
CA LEU A 50 8.55 6.83 -23.09
C LEU A 50 8.62 6.95 -21.56
N VAL A 51 7.47 7.04 -20.87
CA VAL A 51 7.44 7.05 -19.41
C VAL A 51 8.05 5.77 -18.85
N LEU A 52 7.73 4.60 -19.41
CA LEU A 52 8.33 3.32 -19.01
C LEU A 52 9.85 3.34 -19.11
N VAL A 53 10.40 3.87 -20.22
CA VAL A 53 11.85 4.02 -20.42
C VAL A 53 12.47 4.93 -19.36
N CYS A 54 11.87 6.10 -19.13
CA CYS A 54 12.35 7.04 -18.12
C CYS A 54 12.32 6.41 -16.72
N VAL A 55 11.19 5.83 -16.32
CA VAL A 55 10.98 5.19 -15.02
C VAL A 55 11.98 4.05 -14.79
N LYS A 56 12.27 3.23 -15.81
CA LYS A 56 13.30 2.18 -15.72
C LYS A 56 14.68 2.75 -15.38
N GLN A 57 15.07 3.86 -16.01
CA GLN A 57 16.33 4.54 -15.69
C GLN A 57 16.35 5.08 -14.27
N PHE A 58 15.21 5.54 -13.75
CA PHE A 58 15.08 6.00 -12.38
C PHE A 58 15.16 4.87 -11.35
N LEU A 59 14.56 3.71 -11.62
CA LEU A 59 14.64 2.50 -10.78
C LEU A 59 16.08 1.96 -10.63
N LEU A 60 16.95 2.18 -11.62
CA LEU A 60 18.37 1.84 -11.52
C LEU A 60 19.10 2.72 -10.51
N LYS A 61 18.67 3.98 -10.35
CA LYS A 61 19.29 4.97 -9.46
C LYS A 61 18.65 5.01 -8.07
N ASN A 62 17.34 4.77 -7.97
CA ASN A 62 16.57 4.80 -6.73
C ASN A 62 16.08 3.39 -6.36
N LYS A 63 16.65 2.81 -5.30
CA LYS A 63 16.26 1.48 -4.83
C LYS A 63 14.95 1.46 -4.03
N ASP A 64 14.50 2.60 -3.52
CA ASP A 64 13.28 2.72 -2.73
C ASP A 64 12.02 2.99 -3.59
N LEU A 65 12.20 3.29 -4.88
CA LEU A 65 11.09 3.49 -5.81
C LEU A 65 10.46 2.14 -6.17
N ARG A 66 9.13 2.08 -6.11
CA ARG A 66 8.32 0.97 -6.60
C ARG A 66 7.50 1.39 -7.80
N VAL A 67 7.28 0.46 -8.72
CA VAL A 67 6.46 0.65 -9.91
C VAL A 67 5.41 -0.44 -9.99
N VAL A 68 4.17 -0.04 -10.23
CA VAL A 68 3.05 -0.93 -10.52
C VAL A 68 2.62 -0.67 -11.96
N LEU A 69 2.58 -1.70 -12.78
CA LEU A 69 2.00 -1.63 -14.12
C LEU A 69 0.60 -2.23 -14.09
N MET A 70 -0.40 -1.48 -14.50
CA MET A 70 -1.79 -1.95 -14.62
C MET A 70 -2.18 -2.06 -16.08
N SER A 71 -2.82 -3.18 -16.43
CA SER A 71 -3.21 -3.52 -17.80
C SER A 71 -4.53 -4.28 -17.79
N ALA A 72 -5.47 -3.92 -18.67
CA ALA A 72 -6.69 -4.69 -18.91
C ALA A 72 -6.47 -6.03 -19.64
N THR A 73 -5.24 -6.29 -20.13
CA THR A 73 -4.89 -7.51 -20.87
C THR A 73 -3.86 -8.35 -20.12
N VAL A 74 -3.92 -9.67 -20.34
CA VAL A 74 -3.10 -10.69 -19.65
C VAL A 74 -1.68 -10.80 -20.24
N ASP A 75 -1.30 -10.03 -21.26
CA ASP A 75 0.05 -10.06 -21.85
C ASP A 75 1.09 -9.33 -20.97
N ILE A 76 1.32 -9.90 -19.79
CA ILE A 76 2.24 -9.42 -18.74
C ILE A 76 3.69 -9.81 -19.06
N GLY A 77 3.90 -10.81 -19.93
CA GLY A 77 5.21 -11.41 -20.20
C GLY A 77 6.23 -10.38 -20.70
N ARG A 78 5.82 -9.53 -21.64
CA ARG A 78 6.69 -8.51 -22.24
C ARG A 78 7.21 -7.49 -21.22
N TYR A 79 6.36 -7.04 -20.30
CA TYR A 79 6.78 -6.10 -19.26
C TYR A 79 7.71 -6.76 -18.23
N ARG A 80 7.44 -8.02 -17.86
CA ARG A 80 8.35 -8.79 -16.99
C ARG A 80 9.73 -8.95 -17.64
N ASP A 81 9.78 -9.25 -18.93
CA ASP A 81 11.02 -9.36 -19.68
C ASP A 81 11.75 -8.02 -19.79
N TYR A 82 10.99 -6.93 -20.03
CA TYR A 82 11.52 -5.58 -20.11
C TYR A 82 12.21 -5.15 -18.81
N PHE A 83 11.71 -5.57 -17.64
CA PHE A 83 12.29 -5.22 -16.33
C PHE A 83 13.19 -6.31 -15.73
N ARG A 84 13.49 -7.39 -16.48
CA ARG A 84 14.26 -8.55 -15.99
C ARG A 84 15.65 -8.20 -15.47
N ASP A 85 16.28 -7.20 -16.07
CA ASP A 85 17.62 -6.69 -15.74
C ASP A 85 17.68 -5.87 -14.45
N LEU A 86 16.54 -5.46 -13.88
CA LEU A 86 16.49 -4.76 -12.58
C LEU A 86 16.69 -5.67 -11.36
N GLY A 87 16.92 -6.97 -11.58
CA GLY A 87 17.09 -7.99 -10.54
C GLY A 87 15.76 -8.52 -9.99
N ARG A 88 15.73 -9.80 -9.57
CA ARG A 88 14.61 -10.41 -8.84
C ARG A 88 14.42 -9.64 -7.52
N GLY A 89 13.52 -8.68 -7.51
CA GLY A 89 13.16 -7.95 -6.30
C GLY A 89 11.83 -7.25 -6.51
N ASP A 90 11.04 -7.17 -5.44
CA ASP A 90 9.64 -6.73 -5.36
C ASP A 90 9.41 -5.24 -5.72
N ARG A 91 10.24 -4.67 -6.60
CA ARG A 91 10.25 -3.26 -7.00
C ARG A 91 9.35 -2.98 -8.20
N VAL A 92 9.12 -3.98 -9.04
CA VAL A 92 8.18 -3.88 -10.16
C VAL A 92 7.13 -4.96 -10.00
N GLU A 93 5.90 -4.53 -9.72
CA GLU A 93 4.73 -5.39 -9.68
C GLU A 93 3.93 -5.17 -10.96
N VAL A 94 3.52 -6.25 -11.63
CA VAL A 94 2.66 -6.16 -12.81
C VAL A 94 1.32 -6.77 -12.46
N LEU A 95 0.29 -5.93 -12.43
CA LEU A 95 -1.08 -6.31 -12.14
C LEU A 95 -1.87 -6.37 -13.44
N GLY A 96 -2.10 -7.60 -13.93
CA GLY A 96 -3.11 -7.83 -14.96
C GLY A 96 -4.50 -7.74 -14.34
N ILE A 97 -5.33 -6.84 -14.84
CA ILE A 97 -6.76 -6.80 -14.56
C ILE A 97 -7.41 -7.59 -15.70
N PRO A 98 -7.87 -8.83 -15.48
CA PRO A 98 -8.47 -9.61 -16.54
C PRO A 98 -9.72 -8.88 -17.06
N SER A 99 -9.71 -8.50 -18.33
CA SER A 99 -10.95 -8.12 -19.01
C SER A 99 -11.89 -9.33 -19.00
N SER A 100 -13.18 -9.04 -18.90
CA SER A 100 -14.30 -9.88 -18.42
C SER A 100 -14.55 -11.23 -19.13
N SER A 101 -13.66 -11.66 -20.02
CA SER A 101 -13.74 -12.94 -20.74
C SER A 101 -13.07 -14.10 -20.01
N GLN A 102 -12.26 -13.85 -18.97
CA GLN A 102 -11.74 -14.90 -18.09
C GLN A 102 -12.33 -14.76 -16.68
N LYS A 103 -13.30 -15.62 -16.35
CA LYS A 103 -13.80 -15.81 -14.98
C LYS A 103 -12.75 -16.52 -14.13
N GLU A 104 -11.70 -15.81 -13.71
CA GLU A 104 -11.05 -16.14 -12.45
C GLU A 104 -11.47 -15.09 -11.42
N VAL A 105 -12.44 -15.48 -10.59
CA VAL A 105 -12.92 -14.68 -9.47
C VAL A 105 -11.80 -14.68 -8.43
N PHE A 106 -10.87 -13.75 -8.53
CA PHE A 106 -10.04 -13.39 -7.39
C PHE A 106 -10.94 -12.68 -6.38
N GLN A 107 -11.32 -13.38 -5.31
CA GLN A 107 -12.07 -12.81 -4.21
C GLN A 107 -11.17 -11.82 -3.46
N ARG A 108 -11.02 -10.61 -4.02
CA ARG A 108 -10.33 -9.51 -3.37
C ARG A 108 -11.30 -8.87 -2.39
N GLN A 109 -10.89 -8.76 -1.13
CA GLN A 109 -11.62 -7.98 -0.15
C GLN A 109 -11.55 -6.51 -0.56
N VAL A 110 -12.65 -5.99 -1.09
CA VAL A 110 -12.80 -4.59 -1.47
C VAL A 110 -13.30 -3.85 -0.23
N SER A 111 -12.39 -3.14 0.44
CA SER A 111 -12.74 -2.23 1.52
C SER A 111 -12.82 -0.81 0.96
N TYR A 112 -14.01 -0.22 0.99
CA TYR A 112 -14.20 1.18 0.60
C TYR A 112 -13.71 2.10 1.71
N LEU A 113 -13.15 3.25 1.35
CA LEU A 113 -12.61 4.22 2.31
C LEU A 113 -13.70 4.74 3.28
N GLU A 114 -14.96 4.68 2.87
CA GLU A 114 -16.15 4.99 3.68
C GLU A 114 -16.41 3.95 4.76
N GLN A 115 -16.08 2.67 4.50
CA GLN A 115 -16.15 1.58 5.48
C GLN A 115 -15.03 1.67 6.53
N LEU A 116 -14.00 2.48 6.28
CA LEU A 116 -12.87 2.73 7.18
C LEU A 116 -13.03 4.03 7.99
N LYS A 117 -14.17 4.73 7.89
CA LYS A 117 -14.52 5.81 8.80
C LYS A 117 -15.35 5.23 9.95
N PRO A 118 -14.78 4.82 11.10
CA PRO A 118 -15.57 4.87 12.32
C PRO A 118 -16.02 6.32 12.48
N ASN A 119 -17.30 6.54 12.83
CA ASN A 119 -17.90 7.85 13.03
C ASN A 119 -16.96 8.74 13.86
N LEU A 120 -16.15 9.56 13.19
CA LEU A 120 -15.25 10.51 13.81
C LEU A 120 -16.01 11.82 14.04
N ASP A 121 -17.22 11.70 14.58
CA ASP A 121 -17.96 12.81 15.11
C ASP A 121 -17.61 12.93 16.60
N LYS A 122 -16.63 13.81 16.83
CA LYS A 122 -16.38 14.60 18.04
C LYS A 122 -16.02 13.85 19.33
N GLU A 123 -14.78 14.09 19.74
CA GLU A 123 -14.42 14.33 21.16
C GLU A 123 -14.57 13.15 22.13
N LEU A 124 -14.35 11.92 21.66
CA LEU A 124 -14.16 10.78 22.55
C LEU A 124 -12.66 10.48 22.66
N ASP A 125 -12.18 10.47 23.90
CA ASP A 125 -10.81 10.13 24.30
C ASP A 125 -10.32 8.92 23.48
N PRO A 126 -9.15 9.00 22.81
CA PRO A 126 -8.57 7.87 22.07
C PRO A 126 -8.57 6.56 22.86
N MET A 127 -8.48 6.64 24.19
CA MET A 127 -8.54 5.47 25.07
C MET A 127 -9.96 4.86 25.15
N ALA A 128 -11.00 5.69 25.12
CA ALA A 128 -12.40 5.24 25.11
C ALA A 128 -12.74 4.52 23.79
N GLY A 129 -12.25 5.02 22.65
CA GLY A 129 -12.47 4.37 21.35
C GLY A 129 -11.84 2.98 21.26
N ILE A 130 -10.63 2.81 21.81
CA ILE A 130 -9.96 1.50 21.88
C ILE A 130 -10.71 0.55 22.82
N MET A 131 -11.23 1.07 23.94
CA MET A 131 -11.98 0.30 24.92
C MET A 131 -13.31 -0.21 24.37
N ASP A 132 -13.99 0.61 23.57
CA ASP A 132 -15.25 0.25 22.91
C ASP A 132 -15.04 -0.82 21.82
N LEU A 133 -13.95 -0.69 21.06
CA LEU A 133 -13.55 -1.70 20.08
C LEU A 133 -13.22 -3.04 20.76
N MET A 134 -12.45 -3.03 21.85
CA MET A 134 -12.14 -4.25 22.61
C MET A 134 -13.38 -4.88 23.22
N LYS A 135 -14.36 -4.08 23.63
CA LYS A 135 -15.63 -4.56 24.17
C LYS A 135 -16.46 -5.27 23.11
N ASN A 136 -16.60 -4.67 21.92
CA ASN A 136 -17.31 -5.30 20.81
C ASN A 136 -16.64 -6.62 20.39
N MET A 137 -15.30 -6.66 20.36
CA MET A 137 -14.56 -7.90 20.09
C MET A 137 -14.73 -8.97 21.17
N TYR A 138 -14.93 -8.59 22.43
CA TYR A 138 -15.22 -9.53 23.51
C TYR A 138 -16.65 -10.09 23.42
N GLU A 139 -17.61 -9.25 23.05
CA GLU A 139 -19.02 -9.64 22.93
C GLU A 139 -19.28 -10.56 21.73
N GLU A 140 -18.59 -10.33 20.61
CA GLU A 140 -18.74 -11.12 19.37
C GLU A 140 -17.74 -12.30 19.26
N GLY A 141 -16.67 -12.30 20.05
CA GLY A 141 -15.56 -13.24 19.91
C GLY A 141 -15.80 -14.65 20.47
N ASP A 142 -14.96 -15.60 20.06
CA ASP A 142 -14.88 -16.94 20.65
C ASP A 142 -14.20 -16.93 22.03
N GLU A 143 -14.27 -18.05 22.76
CA GLU A 143 -13.78 -18.12 24.15
C GLU A 143 -12.26 -17.84 24.26
N ASP A 144 -11.47 -18.15 23.23
CA ASP A 144 -10.03 -17.88 23.22
C ASP A 144 -9.72 -16.39 22.97
N MET A 145 -10.48 -15.73 22.11
CA MET A 145 -10.41 -14.29 21.91
C MET A 145 -10.84 -13.52 23.17
N LYS A 146 -11.94 -13.96 23.81
CA LYS A 146 -12.39 -13.40 25.10
C LYS A 146 -11.32 -13.49 26.18
N ARG A 147 -10.67 -14.65 26.30
CA ARG A 147 -9.55 -14.85 27.24
C ARG A 147 -8.39 -13.92 26.97
N THR A 148 -8.05 -13.72 25.71
CA THR A 148 -6.93 -12.86 25.29
C THR A 148 -7.21 -11.38 25.59
N ILE A 149 -8.43 -10.92 25.29
CA ILE A 149 -8.85 -9.54 25.57
C ILE A 149 -8.94 -9.29 27.08
N ALA A 150 -9.49 -10.23 27.85
CA ALA A 150 -9.55 -10.14 29.31
C ALA A 150 -8.15 -10.12 29.96
N LYS A 151 -7.21 -10.90 29.42
CA LYS A 151 -5.80 -10.88 29.84
C LYS A 151 -5.16 -9.53 29.55
N ALA A 152 -5.34 -8.99 28.34
CA ALA A 152 -4.82 -7.67 27.98
C ALA A 152 -5.40 -6.55 28.87
N TRP A 153 -6.69 -6.63 29.22
CA TRP A 153 -7.37 -5.70 30.14
C TRP A 153 -6.80 -5.74 31.57
N THR A 154 -6.49 -6.92 32.08
CA THR A 154 -5.94 -7.10 33.43
C THR A 154 -4.47 -6.69 33.50
N ASP A 155 -3.68 -6.97 32.46
CA ASP A 155 -2.28 -6.54 32.34
C ASP A 155 -2.18 -5.00 32.23
N ALA A 156 -3.07 -4.36 31.46
CA ALA A 156 -3.12 -2.89 31.33
C ALA A 156 -3.45 -2.20 32.66
N ARG A 157 -4.25 -2.82 33.53
CA ARG A 157 -4.62 -2.27 34.84
C ARG A 157 -3.58 -2.54 35.93
N SER A 158 -2.71 -3.53 35.73
CA SER A 158 -1.70 -3.94 36.72
C SER A 158 -0.30 -3.37 36.51
N GLY A 159 -0.07 -2.60 35.43
CA GLY A 159 1.15 -1.80 35.24
C GLY A 159 2.47 -2.58 35.26
N LYS A 160 2.44 -3.90 35.06
CA LYS A 160 3.64 -4.77 35.04
C LYS A 160 4.04 -5.06 33.59
N THR A 161 4.91 -4.23 33.02
CA THR A 161 5.66 -4.57 31.81
C THR A 161 6.71 -5.62 32.15
N GLY A 162 6.33 -6.90 32.00
CA GLY A 162 7.23 -8.04 32.16
C GLY A 162 8.14 -8.23 30.95
N ASP A 163 9.41 -7.92 31.13
CA ASP A 163 10.52 -8.20 30.22
C ASP A 163 10.64 -9.73 30.00
N SER A 164 10.65 -10.15 28.74
CA SER A 164 10.95 -11.53 28.34
C SER A 164 11.58 -11.57 26.95
N LEU A 165 12.81 -11.07 26.89
CA LEU A 165 13.77 -11.42 25.85
C LEU A 165 15.02 -12.06 26.49
N LYS A 166 14.91 -13.33 26.87
CA LYS A 166 16.05 -14.25 26.94
C LYS A 166 15.60 -15.66 26.56
N GLY A 167 16.12 -16.17 25.44
CA GLY A 167 16.10 -17.61 25.20
C GLY A 167 15.99 -18.06 23.75
N PHE A 168 16.86 -17.60 22.84
CA PHE A 168 17.29 -18.42 21.71
C PHE A 168 18.77 -18.14 21.45
N ARG A 169 19.61 -19.02 21.99
CA ARG A 169 20.98 -19.25 21.55
C ARG A 169 21.07 -20.72 21.17
#